data_AF-A0A3C0ZIB8-F1
#
_entry.id   AF-A0A3C0ZIB8-F1
#
_cell.length_a   1.000
_cell.length_b   1.000
_cell.length_c   1.000
_cell.angle_alpha   90.00
_cell.angle_beta   90.00
_cell.angle_gamma   90.00
#
_symmetry.space_group_name_H-M   'P 1'
#
loop_
_entity.id
_entity.type
_entity.pdbx_description
1 polymer ?
#
loop_
_entity_poly.entity_id
_entity_poly.type
_entity_poly.pdbx_seq_one_letter_code
_entity_poly.pdbx_strand_id
1 'polypeptide(L)' 'MPVIRQFFKAYLTDGGVRTIVDSREFGRLADNPKVSLADVRALDQWREVIPEYVKDYVLLNAFAA' A
#
# COMPACT_ATOMS: atom_id res chain seq x y z
N MET A 1 -4.90 14.87 -0.28
CA MET A 1 -4.53 14.22 -1.57
C MET A 1 -5.46 13.04 -1.80
N PRO A 2 -5.75 12.61 -3.04
CA PRO A 2 -6.60 11.43 -3.28
C PRO A 2 -5.99 10.20 -2.59
N VAL A 3 -6.78 9.46 -1.81
CA VAL A 3 -6.33 8.33 -0.96
C VAL A 3 -5.55 7.26 -1.75
N ILE A 4 -5.95 7.04 -3.00
CA ILE A 4 -5.29 6.18 -3.99
C ILE A 4 -3.80 6.54 -4.18
N ARG A 5 -3.50 7.84 -4.33
CA ARG A 5 -2.13 8.33 -4.56
C ARG A 5 -1.24 8.09 -3.34
N GLN A 6 -1.79 8.32 -2.14
CA GLN A 6 -1.07 8.09 -0.89
C GLN A 6 -0.76 6.61 -0.70
N PHE A 7 -1.74 5.74 -0.91
CA PHE A 7 -1.56 4.29 -0.81
C PHE A 7 -0.52 3.77 -1.81
N PHE A 8 -0.59 4.21 -3.07
CA PHE A 8 0.40 3.85 -4.09
C PHE A 8 1.82 4.21 -3.64
N LYS A 9 2.03 5.44 -3.18
CA LYS A 9 3.34 5.89 -2.69
C LYS A 9 3.80 5.08 -1.47
N ALA A 10 2.91 4.82 -0.51
CA ALA A 10 3.24 4.05 0.68
C ALA A 10 3.62 2.61 0.34
N TYR A 11 2.85 1.92 -0.52
CA TYR A 11 3.16 0.56 -0.97
C TYR A 11 4.51 0.48 -1.70
N LEU A 12 4.85 1.52 -2.46
CA LEU A 12 6.12 1.59 -3.20
C LEU A 12 7.34 1.84 -2.30
N THR A 13 7.18 2.67 -1.26
CA THR A 13 8.31 3.20 -0.47
C THR A 13 8.44 2.59 0.93
N ASP A 14 7.46 1.80 1.37
CA ASP A 14 7.45 1.22 2.72
C ASP A 14 7.28 -0.30 2.65
N GLY A 15 8.36 -1.03 2.99
CA GLY A 15 8.34 -2.49 3.03
C GLY A 15 7.40 -3.07 4.08
N GLY A 16 7.15 -2.35 5.18
CA GLY A 16 6.19 -2.75 6.21
C GLY A 16 4.75 -2.65 5.71
N VAL A 17 4.40 -1.56 5.04
CA VAL A 17 3.09 -1.42 4.37
C VAL A 17 2.91 -2.53 3.33
N ARG A 18 3.93 -2.78 2.50
CA ARG A 18 3.90 -3.86 1.51
C ARG A 18 3.66 -5.23 2.15
N THR A 19 4.39 -5.53 3.23
CA THR A 19 4.26 -6.79 3.96
C THR A 19 2.84 -6.98 4.49
N ILE A 20 2.25 -5.94 5.09
CA ILE A 20 0.89 -5.99 5.64
C ILE A 20 -0.17 -6.16 4.53
N VAL A 21 -0.01 -5.44 3.43
CA VAL A 21 -0.94 -5.50 2.29
C VAL A 21 -0.87 -6.88 1.61
N ASP A 22 0.34 -7.40 1.40
CA ASP A 22 0.55 -8.69 0.77
C ASP A 22 0.07 -9.86 1.65
N SER A 23 0.18 -9.75 2.98
CA SER A 23 -0.37 -10.73 3.92
C SER A 23 -1.88 -10.55 4.20
N ARG A 24 -2.51 -9.51 3.63
CA ARG A 24 -3.90 -9.10 3.90
C ARG A 24 -4.19 -8.82 5.39
N GLU A 25 -3.17 -8.54 6.20
CA GLU A 25 -3.29 -8.26 7.63
C GLU A 25 -3.64 -6.78 7.91
N PHE A 26 -4.63 -6.22 7.22
CA PHE A 26 -4.93 -4.79 7.24
C PHE A 26 -5.16 -4.20 8.64
N GLY A 27 -5.55 -5.01 9.63
CA GLY A 27 -5.65 -4.59 11.03
C GLY A 27 -4.34 -4.00 11.60
N ARG A 28 -3.19 -4.43 11.09
CA ARG A 28 -1.86 -3.91 11.50
C ARG A 28 -1.56 -2.50 11.00
N LEU A 29 -2.41 -1.93 10.13
CA LEU A 29 -2.31 -0.54 9.71
C LEU A 29 -2.91 0.44 10.73
N ALA A 30 -3.54 -0.04 11.80
CA ALA A 30 -4.08 0.82 12.86
C ALA A 30 -3.02 1.76 13.46
N ASP A 31 -1.79 1.27 13.60
CA ASP A 31 -0.65 2.01 14.17
C ASP A 31 0.34 2.52 13.11
N ASN A 32 -0.01 2.45 11.82
CA ASN A 32 0.90 2.84 10.74
C ASN A 32 0.80 4.35 10.44
N PRO A 33 1.92 5.11 10.44
CA PRO A 33 1.88 6.56 10.24
C PRO A 33 1.65 6.99 8.78
N LYS A 34 1.71 6.08 7.81
CA LYS A 34 1.61 6.38 6.36
C LYS A 34 0.26 6.01 5.76
N VAL A 35 -0.40 4.98 6.29
CA VAL A 35 -1.69 4.46 5.80
C VAL A 35 -2.55 4.05 6.99
N SER A 36 -3.77 4.57 7.08
CA SER A 36 -4.74 4.17 8.10
C SER A 36 -5.70 3.08 7.60
N LEU A 37 -6.38 2.41 8.53
CA LEU A 37 -7.50 1.50 8.22
C LEU A 37 -8.65 2.20 7.47
N ALA A 38 -8.88 3.49 7.74
CA ALA A 38 -9.90 4.28 7.04
C ALA A 38 -9.52 4.50 5.57
N ASP A 39 -8.24 4.76 5.31
CA ASP A 39 -7.72 4.92 3.95
C ASP A 39 -7.92 3.63 3.15
N VAL A 40 -7.58 2.48 3.73
CA VAL A 40 -7.75 1.18 3.05
C VAL A 40 -9.21 0.88 2.72
N ARG A 41 -10.15 1.25 3.61
CA ARG A 41 -11.58 1.13 3.33
C ARG A 41 -12.02 2.04 2.19
N ALA A 42 -11.47 3.25 2.10
CA ALA A 42 -11.78 4.21 1.04
C ALA A 42 -11.19 3.83 -0.34
N LEU A 43 -10.27 2.88 -0.40
CA LEU A 43 -9.67 2.41 -1.66
C LEU A 43 -10.59 1.50 -2.47
N ASP A 44 -11.58 0.85 -1.85
CA ASP A 44 -12.43 -0.13 -2.53
C ASP A 44 -11.60 -1.15 -3.34
N GLN A 45 -11.81 -1.28 -4.65
CA GLN A 45 -11.03 -2.16 -5.55
C GLN A 45 -9.54 -1.81 -5.64
N TRP A 46 -9.15 -0.55 -5.40
CA TRP A 46 -7.77 -0.10 -5.56
C TRP A 46 -6.79 -0.74 -4.57
N ARG A 47 -7.27 -1.26 -3.44
CA ARG A 47 -6.44 -1.98 -2.48
C ARG A 47 -5.92 -3.32 -3.01
N GLU A 48 -6.50 -3.82 -4.10
CA GLU A 48 -6.10 -5.06 -4.78
C GLU A 48 -5.39 -4.77 -6.11
N VAL A 49 -5.92 -3.83 -6.91
CA VAL A 49 -5.34 -3.44 -8.21
C VAL A 49 -3.93 -2.86 -8.07
N ILE A 50 -3.69 -2.03 -7.04
CA ILE A 50 -2.39 -1.36 -6.89
C ILE A 50 -1.26 -2.35 -6.59
N PRO A 51 -1.40 -3.27 -5.61
CA PRO A 51 -0.38 -4.30 -5.36
C PRO A 51 -0.09 -5.16 -6.60
N GLU A 52 -1.12 -5.58 -7.33
CA GLU A 52 -0.96 -6.37 -8.56
C GLU A 52 -0.19 -5.57 -9.63
N TYR A 53 -0.64 -4.36 -9.93
CA TYR A 53 0.02 -3.50 -10.91
C TYR A 53 1.49 -3.23 -10.55
N VAL A 54 1.80 -2.98 -9.28
CA VAL A 54 3.18 -2.72 -8.84
C VAL A 54 4.05 -3.97 -8.98
N LYS A 55 3.53 -5.16 -8.65
CA LYS A 55 4.27 -6.43 -8.79
C LYS A 55 4.59 -6.76 -10.25
N ASP A 56 3.66 -6.48 -11.16
CA ASP A 56 3.80 -6.81 -12.57
C ASP A 56 4.65 -5.80 -13.35
N TYR A 57 4.59 -4.51 -12.97
CA TYR A 57 5.10 -3.43 -13.83
C TYR A 57 6.13 -2.51 -13.16
N VAL A 58 6.45 -2.68 -11.87
CA VAL A 58 7.36 -1.75 -11.17
C VAL A 58 8.52 -2.50 -10.51
N LEU A 59 9.74 -2.11 -10.88
CA LEU A 59 10.96 -2.58 -10.24
C LEU A 59 11.13 -1.94 -8.85
N LEU A 60 10.61 -2.61 -7.82
CA LEU A 60 10.61 -2.15 -6.43
C LEU A 60 12.01 -1.82 -5.88
N ASN A 61 13.06 -2.50 -6.37
CA ASN A 61 14.44 -2.26 -5.96
C ASN A 61 14.93 -0.83 -6.25
N ALA A 62 14.29 -0.12 -7.18
CA ALA A 62 14.58 1.29 -7.45
C ALA A 62 14.03 2.25 -6.39
N PHE A 63 13.20 1.76 -5.46
CA PHE A 63 12.50 2.55 -4.44
C PHE A 63 12.80 2.09 -3.01
N ALA A 64 13.59 1.03 -2.84
CA ALA A 64 14.13 0.63 -1.55
C ALA A 64 15.31 1.55 -1.22
N ALA A 65 15.07 2.54 -0.36
CA ALA A 65 16.09 3.41 0.21
C ALA A 65 16.44 2.96 1.64
#